data_AF-A0A918C327-F1
#
_entry.id   AF-A0A918C327-F1
#
_cell.length_a   1.000
_cell.length_b   1.000
_cell.length_c   1.000
_cell.angle_alpha   90.00
_cell.angle_beta   90.00
_cell.angle_gamma   90.00
#
_symmetry.space_group_name_H-M   'P 1'
#
loop_
_entity.id
_entity.type
_entity.pdbx_description
1 polymer ?
#
loop_
_entity_poly.entity_id
_entity_poly.type
_entity_poly.pdbx_seq_one_letter_code
_entity_poly.pdbx_strand_id
1 'polypeptide(L)' 'MLSMALHLRDQEMSLRDIAKRLVITTGAKKGQHPSPATVMRMLREHDEQAAKAVST' A
#
# COMPACT_ATOMS: atom_id res chain seq x y z
N MET A 1 -2.10 4.39 -6.11
CA MET A 1 -2.06 3.04 -5.48
C MET A 1 -2.26 3.10 -3.97
N LEU A 2 -1.47 3.88 -3.22
CA LEU A 2 -1.51 3.95 -1.76
C LEU A 2 -2.92 4.21 -1.17
N SER A 3 -3.66 5.17 -1.71
CA SER A 3 -5.04 5.45 -1.26
C SER A 3 -5.96 4.21 -1.33
N MET A 4 -5.86 3.41 -2.40
CA MET A 4 -6.62 2.15 -2.51
C MET A 4 -6.14 1.12 -1.49
N ALA A 5 -4.83 1.06 -1.21
CA ALA A 5 -4.29 0.14 -0.21
C ALA A 5 -4.78 0.47 1.21
N LEU A 6 -4.88 1.77 1.55
CA LEU A 6 -5.43 2.23 2.82
C LEU A 6 -6.92 1.90 2.94
N HIS A 7 -7.71 2.19 1.90
CA HIS A 7 -9.14 1.86 1.88
C HIS A 7 -9.39 0.35 2.09
N LEU A 8 -8.62 -0.52 1.43
CA LEU A 8 -8.75 -1.97 1.60
C LEU A 8 -8.28 -2.45 2.98
N ARG A 9 -7.31 -1.77 3.60
CA ARG A 9 -6.88 -2.04 4.99
C ARG A 9 -7.99 -1.70 5.98
N ASP A 10 -8.69 -0.58 5.77
CA ASP A 10 -9.82 -0.16 6.61
C ASP A 10 -11.03 -1.11 6.51
N GLN A 11 -11.09 -1.91 5.43
CA GLN A 11 -12.04 -3.01 5.27
C GLN A 11 -11.58 -4.32 5.94
N GLU A 12 -10.55 -4.26 6.79
CA GLU A 12 -9.94 -5.41 7.49
C GLU A 12 -9.44 -6.54 6.55
N MET A 13 -9.16 -6.21 5.28
CA MET A 13 -8.64 -7.21 4.35
C MET A 13 -7.21 -7.64 4.68
N SER A 14 -6.91 -8.92 4.40
CA SER A 14 -5.55 -9.42 4.53
C SER A 14 -4.61 -8.74 3.54
N LEU A 15 -3.34 -8.55 3.93
CA LEU A 15 -2.29 -7.99 3.06
C LEU A 15 -2.15 -8.75 1.73
N ARG A 16 -2.39 -10.07 1.75
CA ARG A 16 -2.34 -10.91 0.55
C ARG A 16 -3.47 -10.57 -0.42
N ASP A 17 -4.67 -10.34 0.08
CA ASP A 17 -5.82 -10.03 -0.76
C ASP A 17 -5.80 -8.58 -1.24
N ILE A 18 -5.29 -7.67 -0.41
CA ILE A 18 -4.96 -6.29 -0.83
C ILE A 18 -4.00 -6.33 -2.02
N ALA A 19 -2.91 -7.10 -1.92
CA ALA A 19 -1.91 -7.22 -3.00
C ALA A 19 -2.51 -7.70 -4.33
N LYS A 20 -3.47 -8.65 -4.29
CA LYS A 20 -4.18 -9.13 -5.48
C LYS A 20 -5.14 -8.10 -6.10
N ARG A 21 -5.67 -7.17 -5.30
CA ARG A 21 -6.58 -6.11 -5.78
C ARG A 21 -5.86 -4.88 -6.33
N LEU A 22 -4.59 -4.70 -5.98
CA LEU A 22 -3.79 -3.57 -6.44
C LEU A 22 -3.06 -3.89 -7.74
N VAL A 23 -2.90 -2.90 -8.61
CA VAL A 23 -2.11 -3.00 -9.84
C VAL A 23 -1.11 -1.86 -9.88
N ILE A 24 0.14 -2.16 -10.20
CA ILE A 24 1.21 -1.18 -10.42
C ILE A 24 0.89 -0.35 -11.64
N THR A 25 0.70 0.96 -11.45
CA THR A 25 0.30 1.88 -12.53
C THR A 25 1.48 2.60 -13.18
N THR A 26 2.68 2.49 -12.60
CA THR A 26 3.87 3.25 -13.00
C THR A 26 5.13 2.39 -13.04
N GLY A 27 6.15 2.84 -13.79
CA GLY A 27 7.48 2.21 -13.85
C GLY A 27 7.54 0.88 -14.62
N ALA A 28 8.69 0.20 -14.52
CA ALA A 28 8.99 -1.02 -15.28
C ALA A 28 8.07 -2.22 -14.95
N LYS A 29 7.42 -2.21 -13.78
CA LYS A 29 6.49 -3.26 -13.33
C LYS A 29 5.02 -2.90 -13.55
N LYS A 30 4.73 -1.90 -14.38
CA LYS A 30 3.35 -1.47 -14.70
C LYS A 30 2.50 -2.65 -15.19
N GLY A 31 1.26 -2.72 -14.73
CA GLY A 31 0.31 -3.79 -15.03
C GLY A 31 0.40 -5.02 -14.12
N GLN A 32 1.45 -5.13 -13.30
CA GLN A 32 1.63 -6.27 -12.39
C GLN A 32 1.06 -5.99 -11.00
N HIS A 33 0.74 -7.06 -10.26
CA HIS A 33 0.33 -6.97 -8.86
C HIS A 33 1.56 -6.79 -7.95
N PRO A 34 1.51 -5.92 -6.93
CA PRO A 34 2.55 -5.85 -5.93
C PRO A 34 2.59 -7.14 -5.10
N SER A 35 3.75 -7.45 -4.51
CA SER A 35 3.83 -8.53 -3.51
C SER A 35 3.21 -8.08 -2.17
N PRO A 36 2.78 -9.01 -1.30
CA PRO A 36 2.32 -8.64 0.05
C PRO A 36 3.37 -7.87 0.86
N ALA A 37 4.66 -8.20 0.68
CA ALA A 37 5.77 -7.48 1.31
C ALA A 37 5.89 -6.03 0.80
N THR A 38 5.63 -5.80 -0.50
CA THR A 38 5.56 -4.46 -1.08
C THR A 38 4.42 -3.64 -0.48
N VAL A 39 3.25 -4.24 -0.29
CA VAL A 39 2.10 -3.58 0.34
C VAL A 39 2.42 -3.20 1.79
N MET A 40 3.01 -4.12 2.56
CA MET A 40 3.43 -3.86 3.94
C MET A 40 4.41 -2.68 4.03
N ARG A 41 5.46 -2.68 3.19
CA ARG A 41 6.44 -1.60 3.14
C ARG A 41 5.79 -0.26 2.80
N MET A 42 4.92 -0.23 1.79
CA MET A 42 4.23 0.98 1.36
C MET A 42 3.32 1.56 2.45
N LEU A 43 2.56 0.71 3.16
CA LEU A 43 1.71 1.14 4.27
C LEU A 43 2.55 1.67 5.44
N ARG A 44 3.66 0.99 5.76
CA ARG A 44 4.57 1.43 6.82
C ARG A 44 5.23 2.78 6.50
N GLU A 45 5.74 2.95 5.28
CA GLU A 45 6.35 4.23 4.84
C GLU A 45 5.34 5.38 4.92
N HIS A 46 4.05 5.11 4.62
CA HIS A 46 2.99 6.10 4.81
C HIS A 46 2.77 6.43 6.28
N ASP A 47 2.65 5.41 7.15
CA ASP A 47 2.40 5.61 8.57
C ASP A 47 3.60 6.33 9.25
N GLU A 48 4.83 6.04 8.84
CA GLU A 48 6.05 6.75 9.29
C GLU A 48 6.07 8.21 8.84
N GLN A 49 5.63 8.51 7.61
CA GLN A 49 5.53 9.89 7.12
C GLN A 49 4.41 10.67 7.82
N ALA A 50 3.25 10.03 8.03
CA ALA A 50 2.14 10.61 8.77
C ALA A 50 2.54 10.92 10.22
N ALA A 51 3.24 10.00 10.89
CA ALA A 51 3.75 10.20 12.24
C ALA A 51 4.74 11.39 12.32
N LYS A 52 5.63 11.54 11.32
CA LYS A 52 6.55 12.68 11.24
C LYS A 52 5.83 14.01 11.03
N ALA A 53 4.79 14.03 10.20
CA ALA A 53 4.01 15.24 9.93
C ALA A 53 3.22 15.76 11.15
N VAL A 54 2.78 14.85 12.04
CA VAL A 54 2.09 15.20 13.28
C VAL A 54 3.03 15.76 14.35
N SER A 55 4.34 15.47 14.26
CA SER A 55 5.37 15.90 15.24
C SER A 55 6.05 17.25 14.94
N THR A 56 5.56 17.99 13.94
CA THR A 56 6.03 19.34 13.54
C THR A 56 4.97 20.39 13.85
#